data_AF-A0A3N0VZT9-F1
#
_entry.id   AF-A0A3N0VZT9-F1
#
_cell.length_a   1.000
_cell.length_b   1.000
_cell.length_c   1.000
_cell.angle_alpha   90.00
_cell.angle_beta   90.00
_cell.angle_gamma   90.00
#
_symmetry.space_group_name_H-M   'P 1'
#
loop_
_entity.id
_entity.type
_entity.pdbx_description
1 polymer ?
#
loop_
_entity_poly.entity_id
_entity_poly.type
_entity_poly.pdbx_seq_one_letter_code
_entity_poly.pdbx_strand_id
1 'polypeptide(L)'
;MIEILKMFALVVLQNASFTLVSRARNSDNLTFHALASVCSNGIWLLVIRNVVQNFDNPVMMGVYLVGSVVGSLVMHHISMKYFEKKKS
;
A
#
# COMPACT_ATOMS: atom_id res chain seq x y z
N MET A 1 5.97 20.31 -3.73
CA MET A 1 5.28 19.50 -4.77
C MET A 1 5.88 18.10 -4.93
N ILE A 2 7.20 17.96 -5.13
CA ILE A 2 7.86 16.64 -5.26
C ILE A 2 7.65 15.73 -4.03
N GLU A 3 7.72 16.28 -2.81
CA GLU A 3 7.51 15.50 -1.58
C GLU A 3 6.07 15.02 -1.41
N ILE A 4 5.10 15.86 -1.81
CA ILE A 4 3.67 15.50 -1.82
C ILE A 4 3.43 14.33 -2.78
N LEU A 5 3.97 14.41 -4.00
CA LEU A 5 3.84 13.33 -4.98
C LEU A 5 4.52 12.04 -4.49
N LYS A 6 5.70 12.16 -3.86
CA LYS A 6 6.43 11.05 -3.27
C LYS A 6 5.64 10.38 -2.16
N MET A 7 5.06 11.15 -1.23
CA MET A 7 4.20 10.64 -0.16
C MET A 7 3.00 9.92 -0.74
N PHE A 8 2.29 10.55 -1.69
CA PHE A 8 1.13 9.96 -2.33
C PHE A 8 1.46 8.61 -3.00
N ALA A 9 2.53 8.57 -3.81
CA ALA A 9 2.95 7.36 -4.50
C ALA A 9 3.36 6.25 -3.53
N LEU A 10 4.13 6.58 -2.48
CA LEU A 10 4.55 5.61 -1.47
C LEU A 10 3.36 5.05 -0.69
N VAL A 11 2.39 5.88 -0.32
CA VAL A 11 1.20 5.44 0.42
C VAL A 11 0.28 4.58 -0.45
N VAL A 12 0.11 4.92 -1.73
CA VAL A 12 -0.64 4.06 -2.68
C VAL A 12 0.06 2.71 -2.84
N LEU A 13 1.38 2.71 -3.03
CA LEU A 13 2.17 1.49 -3.15
C LEU A 13 2.11 0.64 -1.87
N GLN A 14 2.13 1.28 -0.71
CA GLN A 14 2.00 0.60 0.59
C GLN A 14 0.67 -0.13 0.72
N ASN A 15 -0.43 0.51 0.32
CA ASN A 15 -1.76 -0.10 0.34
C ASN A 15 -1.86 -1.27 -0.66
N ALA A 16 -1.18 -1.16 -1.81
CA ALA A 16 -1.06 -2.25 -2.77
C ALA A 16 -0.30 -3.46 -2.21
N SER A 17 0.86 -3.22 -1.61
CA SER A 17 1.68 -4.28 -1.01
C SER A 17 0.99 -4.95 0.17
N PHE A 18 0.26 -4.20 1.00
CA PHE A 18 -0.55 -4.78 2.09
C PHE A 18 -1.62 -5.73 1.56
N THR A 19 -2.30 -5.34 0.47
CA THR A 19 -3.31 -6.16 -0.17
C THR A 19 -2.70 -7.46 -0.71
N LEU A 20 -1.51 -7.40 -1.31
CA LEU A 20 -0.78 -8.58 -1.76
C LEU A 20 -0.37 -9.51 -0.61
N VAL A 21 0.12 -8.96 0.51
CA VAL A 21 0.42 -9.75 1.72
C VAL A 21 -0.82 -10.44 2.26
N SER A 22 -1.97 -9.75 2.28
CA SER A 22 -3.24 -10.34 2.74
C SER A 22 -3.62 -11.58 1.92
N ARG A 23 -3.36 -11.58 0.61
CA ARG A 23 -3.58 -12.76 -0.24
C ARG A 23 -2.51 -13.82 -0.06
N ALA A 24 -1.26 -13.41 0.09
CA ALA A 24 -0.16 -14.34 0.34
C ALA A 24 -0.34 -15.11 1.65
N ARG A 25 -0.97 -14.50 2.67
CA ARG A 25 -1.38 -15.18 3.92
C ARG A 25 -2.43 -16.27 3.71
N ASN A 26 -3.32 -16.08 2.74
CA ASN A 26 -4.36 -17.05 2.39
C ASN A 26 -3.90 -18.06 1.33
N SER A 27 -2.62 -18.05 0.96
CA SER A 27 -2.01 -18.98 0.02
C SER A 27 -1.14 -19.99 0.78
N ASP A 28 -1.12 -21.25 0.33
CA ASP A 28 -0.24 -22.31 0.89
C ASP A 28 1.25 -22.14 0.51
N ASN A 29 1.65 -21.04 -0.12
CA ASN A 29 3.04 -20.80 -0.51
C ASN A 29 3.77 -19.87 0.46
N LEU A 30 4.55 -20.47 1.37
CA LEU A 30 5.34 -19.76 2.39
C LEU A 30 6.38 -18.81 1.76
N THR A 31 7.00 -19.20 0.64
CA THR A 31 8.01 -18.36 -0.05
C THR A 31 7.37 -17.11 -0.64
N PHE A 32 6.18 -17.24 -1.21
CA PHE A 32 5.39 -16.11 -1.70
C PHE A 32 4.98 -15.18 -0.54
N HIS A 33 4.57 -15.74 0.60
CA HIS A 33 4.27 -14.97 1.79
C HIS A 33 5.49 -14.21 2.34
N ALA A 34 6.65 -14.87 2.41
CA ALA A 34 7.89 -14.27 2.88
C ALA A 34 8.30 -13.08 2.01
N LEU A 35 8.31 -13.24 0.68
CA LEU A 35 8.66 -12.16 -0.26
C LEU A 35 7.66 -11.00 -0.17
N ALA A 36 6.36 -11.30 -0.18
CA ALA A 36 5.32 -10.28 -0.05
C ALA A 36 5.46 -9.51 1.28
N SER A 37 5.77 -10.21 2.38
CA SER A 37 5.98 -9.62 3.70
C SER A 37 7.18 -8.68 3.71
N VAL A 38 8.32 -9.10 3.15
CA VAL A 38 9.52 -8.24 3.05
C VAL A 38 9.21 -6.99 2.23
N CYS A 39 8.54 -7.13 1.07
CA CYS A 39 8.17 -5.98 0.25
C CYS A 39 7.23 -5.01 0.98
N SER A 40 6.17 -5.52 1.62
CA SER A 40 5.18 -4.68 2.31
C SER A 40 5.76 -3.98 3.54
N ASN A 41 6.64 -4.65 4.30
CA ASN A 41 7.30 -4.03 5.44
C ASN A 41 8.40 -3.05 5.00
N GLY A 42 9.10 -3.35 3.91
CA GLY A 42 10.10 -2.44 3.32
C GLY A 42 9.49 -1.12 2.86
N ILE A 43 8.37 -1.17 2.13
CA ILE A 43 7.67 0.05 1.70
C ILE A 43 7.08 0.80 2.90
N TRP A 44 6.62 0.07 3.93
CA TRP A 44 6.13 0.69 5.17
C TRP A 44 7.20 1.54 5.85
N LEU A 45 8.44 1.04 5.92
CA LEU A 45 9.58 1.77 6.49
C LEU A 45 9.87 3.07 5.71
N LEU A 46 9.68 3.07 4.39
CA LEU A 46 9.82 4.27 3.57
C LEU A 46 8.70 5.28 3.82
N VAL A 47 7.46 4.80 3.97
CA VAL A 47 6.30 5.64 4.30
C VAL A 47 6.47 6.26 5.68
N ILE A 48 6.76 5.48 6.71
CA ILE A 48 6.87 6.00 8.09
C ILE A 48 8.03 7.00 8.21
N ARG A 49 9.16 6.75 7.53
CA ARG A 49 10.24 7.73 7.45
C ARG A 49 9.75 9.05 6.86
N ASN A 50 9.01 9.00 5.75
CA ASN A 50 8.51 10.22 5.11
C ASN A 50 7.46 10.94 5.96
N VAL A 51 6.62 10.20 6.69
CA VAL A 51 5.62 10.75 7.62
C VAL A 51 6.30 11.45 8.79
N VAL A 52 7.27 10.80 9.44
CA VAL A 52 7.99 11.36 10.59
C VAL A 52 8.77 12.62 10.21
N GLN A 53 9.39 12.64 9.03
CA GLN A 53 10.12 13.82 8.53
C GLN A 53 9.21 15.01 8.19
N ASN A 54 7.90 14.78 8.03
CA ASN A 54 6.94 15.80 7.60
C ASN A 54 5.74 15.89 8.56
N PHE A 55 5.92 15.45 9.80
CA PHE A 55 4.82 15.31 10.76
C PHE A 55 4.16 16.66 11.09
N ASP A 56 4.93 17.74 11.11
CA ASP A 56 4.42 19.08 11.43
C ASP A 56 3.66 19.75 10.26
N ASN A 57 3.53 19.09 9.11
CA ASN A 57 2.89 19.64 7.92
C ASN A 57 1.46 19.06 7.71
N PRO A 58 0.39 19.85 7.97
CA PRO A 58 -0.99 19.39 7.82
C PRO A 58 -1.35 18.96 6.39
N VAL A 59 -0.72 19.57 5.38
CA VAL A 59 -0.93 19.19 3.97
C VAL A 59 -0.42 17.78 3.72
N MET A 60 0.74 17.42 4.29
CA MET A 60 1.31 16.08 4.16
C MET A 60 0.47 15.02 4.88
N MET A 61 -0.11 15.37 6.03
CA MET A 61 -1.11 14.51 6.71
C MET A 61 -2.34 14.27 5.83
N GLY A 62 -2.87 15.34 5.20
CA GLY A 62 -3.99 15.24 4.26
C GLY A 62 -3.66 14.36 3.04
N VAL A 63 -2.46 14.51 2.48
CA VAL A 63 -1.97 13.70 1.35
C VAL A 63 -1.83 12.23 1.73
N TYR A 64 -1.30 11.94 2.92
CA TYR A 64 -1.24 10.58 3.46
C TYR A 64 -2.64 9.98 3.57
N LEU A 65 -3.59 10.72 4.15
CA LEU A 65 -4.97 10.28 4.32
C LEU A 65 -5.64 9.99 2.97
N VAL A 66 -5.61 10.95 2.03
CA VAL A 66 -6.18 10.78 0.69
C VAL A 66 -5.50 9.64 -0.06
N GLY A 67 -4.17 9.57 -0.04
CA GLY A 67 -3.40 8.50 -0.67
C GLY A 67 -3.75 7.12 -0.12
N SER A 68 -3.99 7.02 1.19
CA SER A 68 -4.36 5.75 1.83
C SER A 68 -5.74 5.26 1.39
N VAL A 69 -6.73 6.16 1.35
CA VAL A 69 -8.08 5.86 0.89
C VAL A 69 -8.06 5.47 -0.58
N VAL A 70 -7.41 6.26 -1.44
CA VAL A 70 -7.30 5.99 -2.87
C VAL A 70 -6.58 4.67 -3.12
N GLY A 71 -5.44 4.44 -2.47
CA GLY A 71 -4.68 3.20 -2.60
C GLY A 71 -5.48 1.96 -2.21
N SER A 72 -6.22 2.04 -1.09
CA SER A 72 -7.11 0.97 -0.64
C SER A 72 -8.20 0.67 -1.67
N LEU A 73 -8.93 1.69 -2.14
CA LEU A 73 -10.02 1.52 -3.10
C LEU A 73 -9.54 0.99 -4.46
N VAL A 74 -8.44 1.54 -4.99
CA VAL A 74 -7.87 1.12 -6.28
C VAL A 74 -7.42 -0.33 -6.21
N MET A 75 -6.69 -0.72 -5.15
CA MET A 75 -6.17 -2.07 -5.03
C MET A 75 -7.25 -3.09 -4.68
N HIS A 76 -8.29 -2.67 -3.98
CA HIS A 76 -9.49 -3.48 -3.79
C HIS A 76 -10.24 -3.67 -5.12
N HIS A 77 -10.40 -2.63 -5.93
CA HIS A 77 -10.99 -2.76 -7.28
C HIS A 77 -10.17 -3.69 -8.19
N ILE A 78 -8.84 -3.58 -8.16
CA ILE A 78 -7.93 -4.48 -8.86
C ILE A 78 -8.04 -5.92 -8.31
N SER A 79 -8.21 -6.09 -6.98
CA SER A 79 -8.51 -7.40 -6.36
C SER A 79 -9.66 -8.07 -7.05
N MET A 80 -10.79 -7.37 -7.07
CA MET A 80 -12.06 -7.90 -7.52
C MET A 80 -11.97 -8.26 -9.01
N LYS A 81 -11.33 -7.40 -9.82
CA LYS A 81 -11.27 -7.56 -11.27
C LYS A 81 -10.30 -8.66 -11.74
N TYR A 82 -9.15 -8.81 -11.09
CA TYR A 82 -8.08 -9.70 -11.57
C TYR A 82 -7.95 -10.99 -10.75
N PHE A 83 -8.20 -10.94 -9.45
CA PHE A 83 -8.01 -12.07 -8.55
C PHE A 83 -9.32 -12.76 -8.20
N GLU A 84 -10.43 -12.02 -8.13
CA GLU A 84 -11.75 -12.56 -7.78
C GLU A 84 -12.69 -12.59 -9.01
N LYS A 85 -12.18 -12.98 -10.20
CA LYS A 85 -13.07 -13.32 -11.32
C LYS A 85 -13.99 -14.45 -10.87
N LYS A 86 -15.19 -14.07 -10.41
CA LYS A 86 -16.31 -14.94 -10.17
C LYS A 86 -16.56 -15.68 -11.48
N LYS A 87 -16.38 -17.00 -11.43
CA LYS A 87 -17.06 -17.93 -12.35
C LYS A 87 -18.53 -17.49 -12.38
N SER A 88 -18.94 -16.82 -13.45
CA SER A 88 -20.34 -16.71 -13.85
C SER A 88 -20.50 -17.41 -15.17
#